data_AF-A0A2M8BWX4-F1
#
_entry.id   AF-A0A2M8BWX4-F1
#
_cell.length_a   1.000
_cell.length_b   1.000
_cell.length_c   1.000
_cell.angle_alpha   90.00
_cell.angle_beta   90.00
_cell.angle_gamma   90.00
#
_symmetry.space_group_name_H-M   'P 1'
#
loop_
_entity.id
_entity.type
_entity.pdbx_description
1 polymer ?
#
loop_
_entity_poly.entity_id
_entity_poly.type
_entity_poly.pdbx_seq_one_letter_code
_entity_poly.pdbx_strand_id
1 'polypeptide(L)' 'ELINSDSEIYWGSNMGNSGGVYAEDKSCHGRPFSLNLTLPPLSVLILKPERR' A
#
# COMPACT_ATOMS: atom_id res chain seq x y z
N GLU A 1 -3.52 3.88 -2.72
CA GLU A 1 -2.60 3.03 -3.49
C GLU A 1 -2.51 3.63 -4.90
N LEU A 2 -1.37 4.21 -5.27
CA LEU A 2 -1.25 4.94 -6.54
C LEU A 2 -0.87 4.01 -7.69
N ILE A 3 0.07 3.10 -7.44
CA ILE A 3 0.51 2.06 -8.37
C ILE A 3 0.70 0.76 -7.57
N ASN A 4 0.18 -0.35 -8.09
CA ASN A 4 0.45 -1.71 -7.65
C ASN A 4 0.90 -2.53 -8.87
N SER A 5 2.16 -2.97 -8.89
CA SER A 5 2.70 -3.75 -10.01
C SER A 5 2.11 -5.17 -10.13
N ASP A 6 1.47 -5.68 -9.07
CA ASP A 6 0.77 -6.98 -9.07
C ASP A 6 -0.71 -6.87 -9.48
N SER A 7 -1.18 -5.70 -9.91
CA SER A 7 -2.58 -5.54 -10.34
C SER A 7 -2.89 -6.41 -11.58
N GLU A 8 -4.16 -6.86 -11.69
CA GLU A 8 -4.65 -7.65 -12.82
C GLU A 8 -4.38 -6.98 -14.18
N ILE A 9 -4.41 -5.64 -14.23
CA ILE A 9 -4.12 -4.86 -15.46
C ILE A 9 -2.68 -5.08 -15.97
N TYR A 10 -1.78 -5.48 -15.08
CA TYR A 10 -0.39 -5.83 -15.39
C TYR A 10 -0.17 -7.35 -15.41
N TRP A 11 -1.26 -8.13 -15.46
CA TRP A 11 -1.24 -9.60 -15.47
C TRP A 11 -0.69 -10.20 -14.16
N GLY A 12 -0.73 -9.42 -13.07
CA GLY A 12 -0.39 -9.89 -11.73
C GLY A 12 -1.56 -10.60 -11.04
N SER A 13 -1.35 -11.04 -9.81
CA SER A 13 -2.34 -11.80 -9.04
C SER A 13 -3.49 -10.96 -8.47
N ASN A 14 -3.42 -9.64 -8.68
CA ASN A 14 -4.32 -8.61 -8.16
C ASN A 14 -4.38 -8.57 -6.62
N MET A 15 -3.35 -9.08 -5.95
CA MET A 15 -3.22 -8.96 -4.51
C MET A 15 -2.78 -7.53 -4.19
N GLY A 16 -3.35 -6.90 -3.17
CA GLY A 16 -3.07 -5.49 -2.88
C GLY A 16 -3.88 -4.95 -1.72
N ASN A 17 -3.92 -3.63 -1.60
CA ASN A 17 -4.55 -2.92 -0.48
C ASN A 17 -5.90 -2.29 -0.86
N SER A 18 -6.59 -2.85 -1.84
CA SER A 18 -7.94 -2.45 -2.28
C SER A 18 -8.11 -0.95 -2.51
N GLY A 19 -7.10 -0.28 -3.09
CA GLY A 19 -7.15 1.15 -3.42
C GLY A 19 -6.59 2.09 -2.36
N GLY A 20 -6.38 1.66 -1.11
CA GLY A 20 -5.76 2.49 -0.07
C GLY A 20 -5.93 1.96 1.34
N VAL A 21 -5.10 2.47 2.25
CA VAL A 21 -5.12 2.14 3.68
C VAL A 21 -5.07 3.42 4.52
N TYR A 22 -5.73 3.39 5.67
CA TYR A 22 -5.64 4.45 6.67
C TYR A 22 -4.41 4.25 7.55
N ALA A 23 -3.77 5.36 7.92
CA ALA A 23 -2.68 5.34 8.87
C ALA A 23 -3.20 5.19 10.29
N GLU A 24 -2.59 4.27 11.04
CA GLU A 24 -2.88 4.04 12.45
C GLU A 24 -1.94 4.86 13.32
N ASP A 25 -2.43 5.35 14.46
CA ASP A 25 -1.64 6.02 15.49
C ASP A 25 -0.81 5.00 16.29
N LYS A 26 0.09 4.35 15.58
CA LYS A 26 0.99 3.33 16.08
C LYS A 26 2.38 3.65 15.56
N SER A 27 3.27 4.00 16.48
CA SER A 27 4.65 4.34 16.16
C SER A 27 5.39 3.13 15.57
N CYS A 28 6.08 3.32 14.45
CA CYS A 28 6.90 2.30 13.82
C CYS A 28 8.05 2.95 13.02
N HIS A 29 9.20 2.29 12.93
CA HIS A 29 10.38 2.78 12.19
C HIS A 29 10.76 4.25 12.48
N GLY A 30 10.61 4.70 13.73
CA GLY A 30 10.90 6.08 14.14
C GLY A 30 9.91 7.14 13.64
N ARG A 31 8.72 6.72 13.18
CA ARG A 31 7.61 7.59 12.75
C ARG A 31 6.42 7.44 13.72
N PRO A 32 5.61 8.49 13.93
CA PRO A 32 4.46 8.43 14.84
C PRO A 32 3.30 7.58 14.30
N PHE A 33 3.09 7.56 12.99
CA PHE A 33 2.04 6.78 12.32
C PHE A 33 2.63 5.63 11.51
N SER A 34 1.84 4.58 11.31
CA SER A 34 2.20 3.44 10.46
C SER A 34 1.05 2.99 9.57
N LEU A 35 1.37 2.24 8.52
CA LEU A 35 0.41 1.60 7.61
C LEU A 35 0.53 0.09 7.77
N ASN A 36 -0.60 -0.58 7.94
CA ASN A 36 -0.66 -2.03 7.79
C ASN A 36 -0.91 -2.36 6.31
N LEU A 37 0.09 -2.93 5.64
CA LEU A 37 0.10 -3.16 4.19
C LEU A 37 0.20 -4.65 3.88
N THR A 38 -0.62 -5.11 2.94
CA THR A 38 -0.43 -6.38 2.23
C THR A 38 0.57 -6.13 1.11
N LEU A 39 1.73 -6.80 1.16
CA LEU A 39 2.77 -6.73 0.14
C LEU A 39 2.75 -8.02 -0.71
N PRO A 40 2.32 -7.94 -1.99
CA PRO A 40 2.40 -9.09 -2.89
C PRO A 40 3.85 -9.51 -3.17
N PRO A 41 4.12 -10.80 -3.42
CA PRO A 41 5.47 -11.28 -3.73
C PRO A 41 6.01 -10.62 -5.01
N LEU A 42 7.28 -10.20 -4.98
CA LEU A 42 7.98 -9.54 -6.10
C LEU A 42 7.26 -8.28 -6.66
N SER A 43 6.48 -7.61 -5.84
CA SER A 43 5.73 -6.41 -6.24
C SER A 43 6.35 -5.13 -5.70
N VAL A 44 5.99 -4.01 -6.34
CA VAL A 44 6.28 -2.66 -5.88
C VAL A 44 4.96 -1.90 -5.71
N LEU A 45 4.80 -1.27 -4.54
CA LEU A 45 3.69 -0.38 -4.23
C LEU A 45 4.19 1.06 -4.12
N ILE A 46 3.51 1.99 -4.81
CA ILE A 46 3.72 3.43 -4.63
C ILE A 46 2.49 4.02 -3.95
N LEU A 47 2.71 4.66 -2.80
CA LEU A 47 1.66 5.23 -1.96
C LEU A 47 1.80 6.75 -1.89
N LYS A 48 0.68 7.46 -1.94
CA LYS A 48 0.61 8.91 -1.75
C LYS A 48 -0.53 9.22 -0.76
N PRO A 49 -0.32 10.11 0.22
CA PRO A 49 -1.41 10.58 1.06
C PRO A 49 -2.49 11.28 0.22
N GLU A 50 -3.75 10.91 0.43
CA GLU A 50 -4.86 11.64 -0.14
C GLU A 50 -5.12 12.89 0.71
N ARG A 51 -5.03 14.07 0.09
CA ARG A 51 -5.41 15.33 0.72
C ARG A 51 -6.84 15.62 0.28
N ARG A 52 -7.79 15.60 1.22
CA ARG A 52 -9.08 16.27 1.05
C ARG A 52 -8.93 17.76 1.26
#